data_AF-A0A7S3UP37-F1
#
_entry.id   AF-A0A7S3UP37-F1
#
_cell.length_a   1.000
_cell.length_b   1.000
_cell.length_c   1.000
_cell.angle_alpha   90.00
_cell.angle_beta   90.00
_cell.angle_gamma   90.00
#
_symmetry.space_group_name_H-M   'P 1'
#
loop_
_entity.id
_entity.type
_entity.pdbx_description
1 polymer ?
#
loop_
_entity_poly.entity_id
_entity_poly.type
_entity_poly.pdbx_seq_one_letter_code
_entity_poly.pdbx_strand_id
1 'polypeptide(L)'
;HQPQLQLPASWDMVEPAIPMPPCGVRWCCNPFLVALFVIPGIAGHLLGTSGTLVKVLGWLLAAALMRLMLAGVVYFAVQDGVRVAAAACRSVKPDLVIGFSWGGCVGAWGAAQQQWTIPTILLAPTVNAVMRVALMGFPQVPPGVQIFHASNDGFCP
;
A
#
# COMPACT_ATOMS: atom_id res chain seq x y z
N HIS A 1 0.48 -30.39 -12.57
CA HIS A 1 0.66 -30.86 -11.18
C HIS A 1 1.82 -30.08 -10.55
N GLN A 2 1.52 -29.04 -9.77
CA GLN A 2 2.57 -28.39 -8.96
C GLN A 2 2.73 -29.20 -7.66
N PRO A 3 3.96 -29.54 -7.25
CA PRO A 3 4.19 -30.21 -5.98
C PRO A 3 3.75 -29.28 -4.84
N GLN A 4 2.83 -29.76 -3.99
CA GLN A 4 2.57 -29.08 -2.73
C GLN A 4 3.82 -29.21 -1.87
N LEU A 5 4.45 -28.07 -1.60
CA LEU A 5 5.59 -27.99 -0.71
C LEU A 5 5.08 -28.33 0.70
N GLN A 6 5.30 -29.56 1.15
CA GLN A 6 5.02 -29.94 2.53
C GLN A 6 6.07 -29.27 3.41
N LEU A 7 5.65 -28.21 4.11
CA LEU A 7 6.50 -27.58 5.10
C LEU A 7 6.73 -28.56 6.26
N PRO A 8 7.91 -28.52 6.90
CA PRO A 8 8.16 -29.32 8.09
C PRO A 8 7.09 -29.03 9.14
N ALA A 9 6.61 -30.06 9.84
CA ALA A 9 5.58 -29.94 10.89
C ALA A 9 5.95 -29.00 12.05
N SER A 10 7.22 -28.54 12.11
CA SER A 10 7.74 -27.63 13.12
C SER A 10 7.53 -26.14 12.79
N TRP A 11 7.04 -25.78 11.60
CA TRP A 11 6.86 -24.39 11.20
C TRP A 11 5.45 -23.93 11.55
N ASP A 12 5.35 -22.96 12.46
CA ASP A 12 4.10 -22.26 12.74
C ASP A 12 4.00 -21.02 11.84
N MET A 13 3.13 -21.08 10.84
CA MET A 13 2.93 -19.96 9.92
C MET A 13 1.70 -19.17 10.31
N VAL A 14 1.91 -17.89 10.64
CA VAL A 14 0.82 -16.94 10.89
C VAL A 14 0.71 -15.98 9.71
N GLU A 15 -0.47 -15.99 9.07
CA GLU A 15 -0.80 -15.07 7.98
C GLU A 15 -1.73 -13.96 8.51
N PRO A 16 -1.21 -12.77 8.86
CA PRO A 16 -2.05 -11.66 9.25
C PRO A 16 -2.87 -11.19 8.04
N ALA A 17 -4.16 -10.93 8.25
CA ALA A 17 -5.06 -10.40 7.24
C ALA A 17 -4.72 -8.93 6.91
N ILE A 18 -3.70 -8.73 6.07
CA ILE A 18 -3.31 -7.41 5.57
C ILE A 18 -4.26 -7.07 4.41
N PRO A 19 -5.10 -6.03 4.53
CA PRO A 19 -5.98 -5.64 3.45
C PRO A 19 -5.15 -5.14 2.26
N MET A 20 -5.42 -5.70 1.08
CA MET A 20 -4.87 -5.21 -0.17
C MET A 20 -5.76 -4.07 -0.70
N PRO A 21 -5.22 -2.93 -1.17
CA PRO A 21 -6.00 -1.91 -1.87
C PRO A 21 -6.75 -2.47 -3.09
N PRO A 22 -8.02 -2.09 -3.38
CA PRO A 22 -8.99 -1.34 -2.57
C PRO A 22 -10.01 -2.25 -1.84
N CYS A 23 -9.56 -3.33 -1.20
CA CYS A 23 -10.44 -4.38 -0.69
C CYS A 23 -10.68 -4.29 0.83
N GLY A 24 -11.95 -4.21 1.24
CA GLY A 24 -12.42 -4.40 2.63
C GLY A 24 -13.14 -3.19 3.26
N VAL A 25 -13.95 -3.42 4.30
CA VAL A 25 -14.76 -2.39 4.97
C VAL A 25 -13.94 -1.28 5.65
N ARG A 26 -12.67 -1.55 5.97
CA ARG A 26 -11.76 -0.55 6.54
C ARG A 26 -11.46 0.61 5.61
N TRP A 27 -11.67 0.43 4.30
CA TRP A 27 -11.57 1.52 3.34
C TRP A 27 -12.65 2.59 3.56
N CYS A 28 -13.81 2.26 4.15
CA CYS A 28 -14.78 3.28 4.56
C CYS A 28 -14.21 4.27 5.59
N CYS A 29 -13.16 3.91 6.32
CA CYS A 29 -12.44 4.81 7.23
C CYS A 29 -11.43 5.72 6.52
N ASN A 30 -11.26 5.58 5.20
CA ASN A 30 -10.34 6.38 4.42
C ASN A 30 -10.99 7.73 4.05
N PRO A 31 -10.56 8.86 4.63
CA PRO A 31 -11.21 10.15 4.41
C PRO A 31 -11.12 10.61 2.95
N PHE A 32 -10.17 10.08 2.18
CA PHE A 32 -9.97 10.43 0.78
C PHE A 32 -10.96 9.74 -0.17
N LEU A 33 -11.61 8.64 0.24
CA LEU A 33 -12.61 7.96 -0.60
C LEU A 33 -13.91 8.73 -0.72
N VAL A 34 -14.40 9.32 0.38
CA VAL A 34 -15.62 10.15 0.36
C VAL A 34 -15.42 11.31 -0.62
N ALA A 35 -14.26 11.93 -0.54
CA ALA A 35 -13.93 13.08 -1.35
C ALA A 35 -13.74 12.72 -2.85
N LEU A 36 -13.35 11.48 -3.16
CA LEU A 36 -13.27 10.90 -4.51
C LEU A 36 -14.63 10.87 -5.23
N PHE A 37 -15.73 10.72 -4.49
CA PHE A 37 -17.09 10.74 -5.04
C PHE A 37 -17.77 12.11 -4.97
N VAL A 38 -17.45 12.92 -3.95
CA VAL A 38 -18.08 14.22 -3.73
C VAL A 38 -17.51 15.30 -4.67
N ILE A 39 -16.20 15.33 -4.89
CA ILE A 39 -15.56 16.38 -5.71
C ILE A 39 -16.03 16.37 -7.17
N PRO A 40 -16.15 15.21 -7.86
CA PRO A 40 -16.67 15.19 -9.22
C PRO A 40 -18.12 15.71 -9.31
N GLY A 41 -18.95 15.41 -8.31
CA GLY A 41 -20.34 15.89 -8.25
C GLY A 41 -20.43 17.41 -8.07
N ILE A 42 -19.65 17.97 -7.15
CA ILE A 42 -19.58 19.43 -6.93
C ILE A 42 -18.98 20.13 -8.16
N ALA A 43 -17.91 19.58 -8.74
CA ALA A 43 -17.30 20.10 -9.95
C ALA A 43 -18.30 20.09 -11.12
N GLY A 44 -19.01 18.99 -11.35
CA GLY A 44 -20.04 18.90 -12.40
C GLY A 44 -21.14 19.96 -12.24
N HIS A 45 -21.59 20.20 -11.02
CA HIS A 45 -22.62 21.21 -10.73
C HIS A 45 -22.12 22.65 -10.96
N LEU A 46 -20.96 23.01 -10.41
CA LEU A 46 -20.39 24.36 -10.54
C LEU A 46 -19.91 24.67 -11.97
N LEU A 47 -19.41 23.67 -12.68
CA LEU A 47 -18.92 23.83 -14.05
C LEU A 47 -20.08 23.91 -15.06
N GLY A 48 -21.25 23.34 -14.76
CA GLY A 48 -22.42 23.38 -15.63
C GLY A 48 -22.90 24.80 -15.98
N THR A 49 -22.77 25.75 -15.06
CA THR A 49 -23.23 27.13 -15.20
C THR A 49 -22.14 28.13 -15.64
N SER A 50 -20.94 27.65 -15.95
CA SER A 50 -19.74 28.48 -16.10
C SER A 50 -19.23 28.59 -17.55
N GLY A 51 -18.45 29.65 -17.86
CA GLY A 51 -17.77 29.81 -19.14
C GLY A 51 -16.68 28.76 -19.41
N THR A 52 -16.30 28.55 -20.68
CA THR A 52 -15.38 27.48 -21.13
C THR A 52 -14.05 27.46 -20.38
N LEU A 53 -13.46 28.63 -20.09
CA LEU A 53 -12.21 28.72 -19.34
C LEU A 53 -12.33 28.17 -17.91
N VAL A 54 -13.42 28.50 -17.21
CA VAL A 54 -13.69 28.01 -15.85
C VAL A 54 -13.91 26.50 -15.87
N LYS A 55 -14.58 25.97 -16.90
CA LYS A 55 -14.75 24.53 -17.12
C LYS A 55 -13.41 23.80 -17.23
N VAL A 56 -12.50 24.30 -18.06
CA VAL A 56 -11.17 23.72 -18.24
C VAL A 56 -10.37 23.75 -16.94
N LEU A 57 -10.30 24.91 -16.26
CA LEU A 57 -9.59 25.05 -14.99
C LEU A 57 -10.16 24.15 -13.90
N GLY A 58 -11.49 24.02 -13.82
CA GLY A 58 -12.14 23.14 -12.86
C GLY A 58 -11.85 21.66 -13.11
N TRP A 59 -11.79 21.22 -14.37
CA TRP A 59 -11.38 19.84 -14.69
C TRP A 59 -9.91 19.56 -14.33
N LEU A 60 -9.01 20.50 -14.58
CA LEU A 60 -7.60 20.38 -14.19
C LEU A 60 -7.46 20.30 -12.67
N LEU A 61 -8.18 21.16 -11.92
CA LEU A 61 -8.19 21.12 -10.47
C LEU A 61 -8.78 19.80 -9.94
N ALA A 62 -9.90 19.34 -10.51
CA ALA A 62 -10.50 18.07 -10.14
C ALA A 62 -9.54 16.90 -10.38
N ALA A 63 -8.86 16.86 -11.52
CA ALA A 63 -7.86 15.82 -11.81
C ALA A 63 -6.69 15.86 -10.82
N ALA A 64 -6.19 17.05 -10.46
CA ALA A 64 -5.13 17.21 -9.46
C ALA A 64 -5.58 16.74 -8.07
N LEU A 65 -6.80 17.10 -7.64
CA LEU A 65 -7.36 16.68 -6.36
C LEU A 65 -7.57 15.16 -6.32
N MET A 66 -8.11 14.57 -7.40
CA MET A 66 -8.25 13.12 -7.53
C MET A 66 -6.91 12.39 -7.43
N ARG A 67 -5.85 12.95 -8.02
CA ARG A 67 -4.50 12.39 -7.94
C ARG A 67 -3.94 12.42 -6.52
N LEU A 68 -4.16 13.51 -5.79
CA LEU A 68 -3.76 13.66 -4.38
C LEU A 68 -4.58 12.74 -3.46
N MET A 69 -5.86 12.56 -3.75
CA MET A 69 -6.70 11.61 -3.03
C MET A 69 -6.23 10.19 -3.22
N LEU A 70 -5.98 9.76 -4.46
CA LEU A 70 -5.41 8.44 -4.73
C LEU A 70 -4.09 8.23 -3.98
N ALA A 71 -3.24 9.27 -3.92
CA ALA A 71 -2.02 9.22 -3.15
C ALA A 71 -2.28 9.00 -1.65
N GLY A 72 -3.18 9.79 -1.06
CA GLY A 72 -3.60 9.65 0.33
C GLY A 72 -4.25 8.29 0.61
N VAL A 73 -5.00 7.75 -0.35
CA VAL A 73 -5.63 6.44 -0.27
C VAL A 73 -4.58 5.34 -0.14
N VAL A 74 -3.60 5.32 -1.04
CA VAL A 74 -2.53 4.32 -1.03
C VAL A 74 -1.66 4.48 0.21
N TYR A 75 -1.31 5.70 0.59
CA TYR A 75 -0.57 5.97 1.83
C TYR A 75 -1.28 5.38 3.05
N PHE A 76 -2.58 5.67 3.20
CA PHE A 76 -3.39 5.12 4.30
C PHE A 76 -3.35 3.59 4.32
N ALA A 77 -3.49 2.94 3.16
CA ALA A 77 -3.49 1.49 3.08
C ALA A 77 -2.15 0.87 3.49
N VAL A 78 -1.03 1.49 3.11
CA VAL A 78 0.31 1.08 3.59
C VAL A 78 0.37 1.20 5.12
N GLN A 79 -0.04 2.34 5.68
CA GLN A 79 0.01 2.55 7.13
C GLN A 79 -0.91 1.60 7.91
N ASP A 80 -2.12 1.30 7.40
CA ASP A 80 -2.99 0.29 8.02
C ASP A 80 -2.37 -1.09 7.97
N GLY A 81 -1.81 -1.48 6.81
CA GLY A 81 -1.08 -2.73 6.66
C GLY A 81 0.07 -2.86 7.65
N VAL A 82 0.87 -1.80 7.81
CA VAL A 82 1.98 -1.75 8.77
C VAL A 82 1.47 -1.92 10.20
N ARG A 83 0.38 -1.24 10.58
CA ARG A 83 -0.23 -1.38 11.91
C ARG A 83 -0.68 -2.81 12.20
N VAL A 84 -1.34 -3.45 11.22
CA VAL A 84 -1.81 -4.84 11.33
C VAL A 84 -0.61 -5.79 11.44
N ALA A 85 0.37 -5.67 10.56
CA ALA A 85 1.58 -6.50 10.57
C ALA A 85 2.37 -6.34 11.88
N ALA A 86 2.53 -5.10 12.36
CA ALA A 86 3.23 -4.83 13.61
C ALA A 86 2.48 -5.41 14.84
N ALA A 87 1.15 -5.37 14.85
CA ALA A 87 0.35 -6.01 15.90
C ALA A 87 0.51 -7.54 15.88
N ALA A 88 0.54 -8.14 14.69
CA ALA A 88 0.82 -9.57 14.53
C ALA A 88 2.24 -9.92 15.01
N CYS A 89 3.26 -9.14 14.63
CA CYS A 89 4.63 -9.35 15.07
C CYS A 89 4.78 -9.27 16.60
N ARG A 90 4.10 -8.33 17.26
CA ARG A 90 4.13 -8.19 18.73
C ARG A 90 3.45 -9.35 19.46
N SER A 91 2.37 -9.90 18.89
CA SER A 91 1.61 -10.98 19.51
C SER A 91 2.26 -12.34 19.30
N VAL A 92 2.68 -12.64 18.07
CA VAL A 92 3.28 -13.91 17.68
C VAL A 92 4.76 -14.00 18.05
N LYS A 93 5.48 -12.86 18.02
CA LYS A 93 6.94 -12.79 18.16
C LYS A 93 7.66 -13.74 17.18
N PRO A 94 7.43 -13.60 15.86
CA PRO A 94 8.00 -14.52 14.88
C PRO A 94 9.52 -14.37 14.81
N ASP A 95 10.21 -15.46 14.46
CA ASP A 95 11.66 -15.45 14.22
C ASP A 95 12.02 -14.84 12.85
N LEU A 96 11.05 -14.81 11.92
CA LEU A 96 11.23 -14.36 10.55
C LEU A 96 9.93 -13.74 10.03
N VAL A 97 10.04 -12.60 9.33
CA VAL A 97 8.94 -11.99 8.58
C VAL A 97 9.16 -12.22 7.10
N ILE A 98 8.16 -12.74 6.39
CA ILE A 98 8.21 -12.90 4.93
C ILE A 98 7.07 -12.06 4.32
N GLY A 99 7.40 -11.21 3.35
CA GLY A 99 6.42 -10.39 2.63
C GLY A 99 6.56 -10.56 1.12
N PHE A 100 5.47 -10.85 0.43
CA PHE A 100 5.43 -10.93 -1.04
C PHE A 100 4.61 -9.78 -1.64
N SER A 101 5.06 -9.19 -2.74
CA SER A 101 4.34 -8.16 -3.49
C SER A 101 3.86 -7.01 -2.59
N TRP A 102 2.54 -6.81 -2.45
CA TRP A 102 1.94 -5.85 -1.52
C TRP A 102 2.37 -6.09 -0.06
N GLY A 103 2.38 -7.34 0.40
CA GLY A 103 2.89 -7.70 1.72
C GLY A 103 4.38 -7.41 1.87
N GLY A 104 5.14 -7.51 0.78
CA GLY A 104 6.55 -7.09 0.71
C GLY A 104 6.71 -5.58 0.88
N CYS A 105 5.84 -4.79 0.25
CA CYS A 105 5.73 -3.35 0.48
C CYS A 105 5.44 -3.05 1.95
N VAL A 106 4.37 -3.58 2.53
CA VAL A 106 4.03 -3.38 3.95
C VAL A 106 5.16 -3.80 4.87
N GLY A 107 5.81 -4.93 4.59
CA GLY A 107 6.97 -5.42 5.32
C GLY A 107 8.16 -4.44 5.25
N ALA A 108 8.45 -3.91 4.07
CA ALA A 108 9.50 -2.91 3.87
C ALA A 108 9.24 -1.64 4.68
N TRP A 109 8.01 -1.11 4.62
CA TRP A 109 7.62 0.09 5.37
C TRP A 109 7.67 -0.14 6.87
N GLY A 110 7.17 -1.26 7.37
CA GLY A 110 7.20 -1.55 8.81
C GLY A 110 8.61 -1.74 9.34
N ALA A 111 9.49 -2.41 8.60
CA ALA A 111 10.91 -2.52 8.94
C ALA A 111 11.59 -1.15 8.95
N ALA A 112 11.40 -0.33 7.91
CA ALA A 112 12.00 1.00 7.82
C ALA A 112 11.47 1.99 8.87
N GLN A 113 10.22 1.81 9.34
CA GLN A 113 9.64 2.54 10.47
C GLN A 113 9.98 1.93 11.84
N GLN A 114 10.90 0.94 11.88
CA GLN A 114 11.31 0.24 13.10
C GLN A 114 10.15 -0.34 13.91
N GLN A 115 9.07 -0.78 13.25
CA GLN A 115 7.93 -1.41 13.92
C GLN A 115 8.29 -2.80 14.45
N TRP A 116 9.35 -3.40 13.91
CA TRP A 116 10.02 -4.60 14.40
C TRP A 116 11.49 -4.59 13.99
N THR A 117 12.29 -5.44 14.64
CA THR A 117 13.72 -5.66 14.34
C THR A 117 14.02 -7.10 13.90
N ILE A 118 12.97 -7.87 13.63
CA ILE A 118 13.01 -9.29 13.25
C ILE A 118 13.61 -9.41 11.84
N PRO A 119 14.45 -10.41 11.55
CA PRO A 119 14.89 -10.71 10.19
C PRO A 119 13.72 -10.72 9.21
N THR A 120 13.86 -10.03 8.08
CA THR A 120 12.76 -9.84 7.13
C THR A 120 13.20 -10.22 5.72
N ILE A 121 12.43 -11.06 5.05
CA ILE A 121 12.62 -11.42 3.64
C ILE A 121 11.46 -10.82 2.83
N LEU A 122 11.80 -10.05 1.81
CA LEU A 122 10.85 -9.39 0.93
C LEU A 122 11.01 -9.95 -0.48
N LEU A 123 9.91 -10.45 -1.03
CA LEU A 123 9.84 -11.08 -2.34
C LEU A 123 9.01 -10.18 -3.26
N ALA A 124 9.62 -9.69 -4.34
CA ALA A 124 9.03 -8.77 -5.30
C ALA A 124 8.29 -7.57 -4.67
N PRO A 125 8.88 -6.83 -3.70
CA PRO A 125 8.14 -5.82 -2.95
C PRO A 125 7.72 -4.64 -3.85
N THR A 126 6.45 -4.25 -3.81
CA THR A 126 5.88 -3.21 -4.68
C THR A 126 6.25 -1.77 -4.27
N VAL A 127 7.40 -1.55 -3.62
CA VAL A 127 7.77 -0.27 -2.98
C VAL A 127 7.81 0.88 -3.98
N ASN A 128 8.50 0.69 -5.12
CA ASN A 128 8.62 1.73 -6.14
C ASN A 128 7.26 2.12 -6.74
N ALA A 129 6.42 1.14 -7.05
CA ALA A 129 5.08 1.39 -7.58
C ALA A 129 4.24 2.19 -6.57
N VAL A 130 4.28 1.78 -5.30
CA VAL A 130 3.56 2.44 -4.21
C VAL A 130 4.07 3.86 -3.98
N MET A 131 5.38 4.10 -3.95
CA MET A 131 5.96 5.45 -3.82
C MET A 131 5.47 6.40 -4.91
N ARG A 132 5.44 5.92 -6.17
CA ARG A 132 4.95 6.71 -7.31
C ARG A 132 3.48 7.06 -7.12
N VAL A 133 2.64 6.10 -6.76
CA VAL A 133 1.19 6.34 -6.58
C VAL A 133 0.91 7.18 -5.34
N ALA A 134 1.57 6.92 -4.21
CA ALA A 134 1.40 7.65 -2.97
C ALA A 134 2.10 9.03 -2.94
N LEU A 135 2.84 9.40 -4.00
CA LEU A 135 3.60 10.65 -4.08
C LEU A 135 4.51 10.86 -2.85
N MET A 136 5.13 9.78 -2.38
CA MET A 136 5.91 9.77 -1.14
C MET A 136 7.32 9.22 -1.36
N GLY A 137 8.26 9.73 -0.57
CA GLY A 137 9.56 9.09 -0.40
C GLY A 137 9.45 7.79 0.39
N PHE A 138 10.40 6.89 0.19
CA PHE A 138 10.56 5.69 1.00
C PHE A 138 11.86 5.80 1.80
N PRO A 139 11.82 5.59 3.12
CA PRO A 139 13.02 5.59 3.94
C PRO A 139 13.93 4.40 3.58
N GLN A 140 15.22 4.52 3.88
CA GLN A 140 16.17 3.45 3.65
C GLN A 140 15.77 2.18 4.41
N VAL A 141 15.89 1.03 3.76
CA VAL A 141 15.65 -0.28 4.39
C VAL A 141 16.77 -0.54 5.41
N PRO A 142 16.44 -0.94 6.65
CA PRO A 142 17.44 -1.19 7.68
C PRO A 142 18.24 -2.47 7.39
N PRO A 143 19.42 -2.62 8.01
CA PRO A 143 20.16 -3.89 8.01
C PRO A 143 19.28 -5.04 8.51
N GLY A 144 19.43 -6.24 7.92
CA GLY A 144 18.66 -7.43 8.29
C GLY A 144 17.40 -7.69 7.45
N VAL A 145 17.13 -6.81 6.48
CA VAL A 145 16.10 -7.04 5.45
C VAL A 145 16.77 -7.53 4.17
N GLN A 146 16.31 -8.66 3.64
CA GLN A 146 16.75 -9.23 2.37
C GLN A 146 15.66 -9.04 1.32
N ILE A 147 16.02 -8.50 0.15
CA ILE A 147 15.09 -8.25 -0.95
C ILE A 147 15.45 -9.13 -2.13
N PHE A 148 14.47 -9.90 -2.60
CA PHE A 148 14.58 -10.71 -3.80
C PHE A 148 13.60 -10.18 -4.84
N HIS A 149 14.11 -9.87 -6.02
CA HIS A 149 13.33 -9.32 -7.12
C HIS A 149 13.75 -9.99 -8.43
N ALA A 150 12.77 -10.42 -9.22
CA ALA A 150 13.07 -10.98 -10.54
C ALA A 150 13.46 -9.85 -11.50
N SER A 151 14.57 -10.00 -12.21
CA SER A 151 15.07 -8.95 -13.13
C SER A 151 14.12 -8.65 -14.30
N ASN A 152 13.17 -9.54 -14.56
CA ASN A 152 12.16 -9.43 -15.61
C ASN A 152 10.73 -9.30 -15.07
N ASP A 153 10.56 -8.87 -13.81
CA ASP A 153 9.23 -8.62 -13.25
C ASP A 153 8.56 -7.43 -13.96
N GLY A 154 7.62 -7.72 -14.86
CA GLY A 154 6.87 -6.70 -15.59
C GLY A 154 5.84 -5.94 -14.75
N PHE A 155 5.55 -6.41 -13.54
CA PHE A 155 4.59 -5.77 -12.62
C PHE A 155 5.28 -4.80 -11.67
N CYS A 156 6.48 -5.15 -11.20
CA CYS A 156 7.33 -4.31 -10.37
C CYS A 156 8.69 -4.07 -11.05
N PRO A 157 8.79 -3.17 -12.03
CA PRO A 157 10.05 -2.88 -12.70
C PRO A 157 11.03 -2.09 -11.82
#